data_AF-A0AAE5CCD4-F1
#
_entry.id   AF-A0AAE5CCD4-F1
#
_cell.length_a   1.000
_cell.length_b   1.000
_cell.length_c   1.000
_cell.angle_alpha   90.00
_cell.angle_beta   90.00
_cell.angle_gamma   90.00
#
_symmetry.space_group_name_H-M   'P 1'
#
loop_
_entity.id
_entity.type
_entity.pdbx_description
1 polymer ?
#
loop_
_entity_poly.entity_id
_entity_poly.type
_entity_poly.pdbx_seq_one_letter_code
_entity_poly.pdbx_strand_id
1 'polypeptide(L)'
;MNRILLSGLAGVVLFVWGFVAHGLLPFHDGVFHAFGDETRVAAVLAEQGGEPGVYYLPIGADQATDRLRAFVNLQPPGAGPGTGQQIAVGLLIQILAAFVGITLVAGTPEAGYARRVGRFALLGLIIGFSSQGFYWNWFGFPSDYAMVMILDNLIGWTLAGLAVAGLMGADAGPELP
;
A
#
# COMPACT_ATOMS: atom_id res chain seq x y z
N MET A 1 -18.30 -9.42 17.83
CA MET A 1 -18.63 -8.76 16.56
C MET A 1 -18.23 -9.63 15.39
N ASN A 2 -19.03 -9.71 14.33
CA ASN A 2 -18.67 -10.48 13.13
C ASN A 2 -17.44 -9.86 12.44
N ARG A 3 -16.36 -10.64 12.28
CA ARG A 3 -15.10 -10.19 11.64
C ARG A 3 -15.33 -9.59 10.26
N ILE A 4 -16.32 -10.10 9.52
CA ILE A 4 -16.68 -9.61 8.19
C ILE A 4 -17.10 -8.13 8.23
N LEU A 5 -17.95 -7.74 9.19
CA LEU A 5 -18.42 -6.35 9.31
C LEU A 5 -17.29 -5.39 9.66
N LEU A 6 -16.42 -5.80 10.59
CA LEU A 6 -15.24 -5.01 10.97
C LEU A 6 -14.29 -4.84 9.78
N SER A 7 -14.16 -5.87 8.94
CA SER A 7 -13.29 -5.85 7.76
C SER A 7 -13.83 -4.93 6.67
N GLY A 8 -15.16 -4.87 6.51
CA GLY A 8 -15.80 -3.88 5.65
C GLY A 8 -15.48 -2.46 6.10
N LEU A 9 -15.64 -2.15 7.39
CA LEU A 9 -15.36 -0.81 7.93
C LEU A 9 -13.88 -0.44 7.79
N ALA A 10 -12.96 -1.31 8.23
CA ALA A 10 -11.53 -1.06 8.13
C ALA A 10 -11.07 -0.93 6.66
N GLY A 11 -11.59 -1.78 5.77
CA GLY A 11 -11.29 -1.71 4.33
C GLY A 11 -11.73 -0.40 3.69
N VAL A 12 -12.91 0.10 4.04
CA VAL A 12 -13.38 1.43 3.58
C VAL A 12 -12.47 2.54 4.11
N VAL A 13 -12.08 2.49 5.38
CA VAL A 13 -11.16 3.49 5.97
C VAL A 13 -9.81 3.48 5.24
N LEU A 14 -9.23 2.31 4.98
CA LEU A 14 -7.98 2.16 4.22
C LEU A 14 -8.13 2.70 2.79
N PHE A 15 -9.23 2.38 2.11
CA PHE A 15 -9.49 2.86 0.76
C PHE A 15 -9.63 4.39 0.69
N VAL A 16 -10.40 4.97 1.62
CA VAL A 16 -10.58 6.43 1.71
C VAL A 16 -9.25 7.11 2.04
N TRP A 17 -8.47 6.56 2.98
CA TRP A 17 -7.14 7.09 3.27
C TRP A 17 -6.25 7.09 2.02
N GLY A 18 -6.18 5.97 1.29
CA GLY A 18 -5.39 5.90 0.05
C GLY A 18 -5.82 6.94 -0.99
N PHE A 19 -7.12 7.13 -1.17
CA PHE A 19 -7.64 8.18 -2.06
C PHE A 19 -7.24 9.59 -1.60
N VAL A 20 -7.38 9.88 -0.31
CA VAL A 20 -7.02 11.20 0.26
C VAL A 20 -5.52 11.46 0.17
N ALA A 21 -4.69 10.48 0.53
CA ALA A 21 -3.25 10.61 0.58
C ALA A 21 -2.63 10.78 -0.81
N HIS A 22 -3.15 10.10 -1.83
CA HIS A 22 -2.64 10.16 -3.21
C HIS A 22 -3.32 11.23 -4.08
N GLY A 23 -4.58 11.58 -3.79
CA GLY A 23 -5.37 12.46 -4.65
C GLY A 23 -5.60 13.87 -4.11
N LEU A 24 -5.56 14.08 -2.80
CA LEU A 24 -5.98 15.34 -2.17
C LEU A 24 -4.89 16.03 -1.34
N LEU A 25 -3.99 15.26 -0.74
CA LEU A 25 -2.89 15.79 0.07
C LEU A 25 -1.60 15.87 -0.75
N PRO A 26 -0.73 16.86 -0.48
CA PRO A 26 0.61 16.93 -1.08
C PRO A 26 1.57 15.91 -0.44
N PHE A 27 1.04 14.82 0.14
CA PHE A 27 1.79 13.88 0.97
C PHE A 27 2.81 13.07 0.16
N HIS A 28 2.54 12.90 -1.14
CA HIS A 28 3.41 12.23 -2.10
C HIS A 28 4.09 13.23 -3.06
N ASP A 29 3.93 14.53 -2.84
CA ASP A 29 4.53 15.55 -3.68
C ASP A 29 6.05 15.51 -3.49
N GLY A 30 6.80 15.47 -4.59
CA GLY A 30 8.25 15.51 -4.57
C GLY A 30 8.95 14.14 -4.54
N VAL A 31 8.23 13.05 -4.31
CA VAL A 31 8.79 11.69 -4.47
C VAL A 31 8.50 11.07 -5.85
N PHE A 32 7.60 11.70 -6.61
CA PHE A 32 7.35 11.40 -8.02
C PHE A 32 7.86 12.53 -8.91
N HIS A 33 8.52 12.16 -10.01
CA HIS A 33 9.10 13.12 -10.95
C HIS A 33 8.61 12.83 -12.36
N ALA A 34 8.20 13.89 -13.05
CA ALA A 34 7.93 13.85 -14.48
C ALA A 34 9.24 13.88 -15.28
N PHE A 35 9.24 13.26 -16.45
CA PHE A 35 10.34 13.42 -17.40
C PHE A 35 10.22 14.78 -18.12
N GLY A 36 11.35 15.37 -18.50
CA GLY A 36 11.33 16.64 -19.24
C GLY A 36 10.72 16.54 -20.64
N ASP A 37 10.86 15.39 -21.31
CA ASP A 37 10.28 15.10 -22.62
C ASP A 37 9.57 13.74 -22.58
N GLU A 38 8.35 13.73 -22.03
CA GLU A 38 7.55 12.51 -21.86
C GLU A 38 7.16 11.87 -23.20
N THR A 39 6.99 12.67 -24.25
CA THR A 39 6.63 12.17 -25.59
C THR A 39 7.79 11.35 -26.17
N ARG A 40 9.02 11.86 -26.07
CA ARG A 40 10.21 11.12 -26.49
C ARG A 40 10.45 9.89 -25.63
N VAL A 41 10.32 10.00 -24.31
CA VAL A 41 10.50 8.86 -23.41
C VAL A 41 9.48 7.76 -23.72
N ALA A 42 8.21 8.10 -23.88
CA ALA A 42 7.16 7.15 -24.24
C ALA A 42 7.43 6.48 -25.59
N ALA A 43 7.87 7.22 -26.61
CA ALA A 43 8.22 6.66 -27.92
C ALA A 43 9.36 5.64 -27.81
N VAL A 44 10.44 5.98 -27.09
CA VAL A 44 11.57 5.05 -26.88
C VAL A 44 11.13 3.81 -26.11
N LEU A 45 10.33 3.96 -25.06
CA LEU A 45 9.82 2.82 -24.29
C LEU A 45 8.87 1.94 -25.11
N ALA A 46 8.08 2.50 -26.03
CA ALA A 46 7.21 1.73 -26.91
C ALA A 46 7.97 1.02 -28.03
N GLU A 47 9.05 1.62 -28.54
CA GLU A 47 9.91 0.99 -29.56
C GLU A 47 10.81 -0.11 -28.99
N GLN A 48 11.29 0.05 -27.75
CA GLN A 48 12.25 -0.85 -27.12
C GLN A 48 11.61 -1.83 -26.12
N GLY A 49 10.50 -1.44 -25.49
CA GLY A 49 9.70 -2.29 -24.63
C GLY A 49 8.82 -3.18 -25.49
N GLY A 50 8.93 -4.50 -25.32
CA GLY A 50 8.10 -5.45 -26.03
C GLY A 50 6.69 -5.52 -25.43
N GLU A 51 6.45 -6.56 -24.64
CA GLU A 51 5.15 -6.85 -24.04
C GLU A 51 4.87 -6.00 -22.78
N PRO A 52 3.60 -5.80 -22.39
CA PRO A 52 3.25 -5.25 -21.10
C PRO A 52 3.95 -5.99 -19.96
N GLY A 53 4.53 -5.26 -19.00
CA GLY A 53 5.17 -5.90 -17.86
C GLY A 53 6.24 -5.05 -17.18
N VAL A 54 6.96 -5.70 -16.27
CA VAL A 54 8.02 -5.07 -15.47
C VAL A 54 9.37 -5.25 -16.16
N TYR A 55 10.03 -4.12 -16.40
CA TYR A 55 11.35 -4.02 -17.01
C TYR A 55 12.34 -3.44 -16.01
N TYR A 56 13.56 -3.96 -16.05
CA TYR A 56 14.68 -3.50 -15.25
C TYR A 56 15.91 -3.33 -16.14
N LEU A 57 16.53 -2.16 -16.10
CA LEU A 57 17.72 -1.83 -16.90
C LEU A 57 18.88 -1.42 -15.97
N PRO A 58 20.10 -1.94 -16.19
CA PRO A 58 20.42 -3.16 -16.94
C PRO A 58 20.02 -4.42 -16.15
N ILE A 59 19.55 -5.47 -16.84
CA ILE A 59 19.39 -6.80 -16.25
C ILE A 59 20.65 -7.64 -16.51
N GLY A 60 21.32 -8.15 -15.47
CA GLY A 60 22.52 -9.00 -15.60
C GLY A 60 23.69 -8.64 -14.67
N ALA A 61 24.82 -9.32 -14.88
CA ALA A 61 26.00 -9.32 -14.00
C ALA A 61 26.79 -7.99 -13.96
N ASP A 62 26.49 -7.08 -14.88
CA ASP A 62 27.18 -5.79 -15.02
C ASP A 62 26.32 -4.67 -14.41
N GLN A 63 25.93 -4.83 -13.12
CA GLN A 63 25.32 -3.77 -12.30
C GLN A 63 26.34 -2.68 -11.94
N ALA A 64 27.23 -2.36 -12.88
CA ALA A 64 28.22 -1.32 -12.74
C ALA A 64 27.49 0.00 -12.45
N THR A 65 28.00 0.74 -11.46
CA THR A 65 27.40 1.98 -10.94
C THR A 65 27.53 3.16 -11.90
N ASP A 66 28.14 2.94 -13.07
CA ASP A 66 28.39 3.95 -14.11
C ASP A 66 27.27 4.02 -15.16
N ARG A 67 26.32 3.07 -15.15
CA ARG A 67 25.18 3.03 -16.08
C ARG A 67 23.88 3.45 -15.39
N LEU A 68 23.02 4.10 -16.17
CA LEU A 68 21.67 4.45 -15.74
C LEU A 68 20.91 3.17 -15.32
N ARG A 69 20.29 3.22 -14.14
CA ARG A 69 19.40 2.18 -13.64
C ARG A 69 17.95 2.64 -13.70
N ALA A 70 17.07 1.77 -14.17
CA ALA A 70 15.64 2.04 -14.20
C ALA A 70 14.83 0.78 -13.88
N PHE A 71 13.78 0.94 -13.08
CA PHE A 71 12.74 -0.05 -12.85
C PHE A 71 11.43 0.56 -13.38
N VAL A 72 10.83 -0.07 -14.39
CA VAL A 72 9.67 0.50 -15.09
C VAL A 72 8.60 -0.57 -15.26
N ASN A 73 7.34 -0.22 -15.00
CA ASN A 73 6.19 -1.03 -15.38
C ASN A 73 5.59 -0.46 -16.67
N LEU A 74 5.73 -1.17 -17.79
CA LEU A 74 5.21 -0.76 -19.09
C LEU A 74 3.78 -1.26 -19.28
N GLN A 75 2.90 -0.34 -19.64
CA GLN A 75 1.51 -0.61 -20.01
C GLN A 75 1.22 0.06 -21.35
N PRO A 76 0.84 -0.70 -22.39
CA PRO A 76 0.45 -0.10 -23.66
C PRO A 76 -0.76 0.84 -23.51
N PRO A 77 -0.92 1.81 -24.41
CA PRO A 77 -2.11 2.67 -24.43
C PRO A 77 -3.39 1.83 -24.44
N GLY A 78 -4.28 2.08 -23.48
CA GLY A 78 -5.57 1.37 -23.37
C GLY A 78 -5.51 -0.06 -22.82
N ALA A 79 -4.34 -0.58 -22.43
CA ALA A 79 -4.21 -1.93 -21.87
C ALA A 79 -4.64 -2.04 -20.39
N GLY A 80 -4.93 -0.92 -19.74
CA GLY A 80 -5.32 -0.86 -18.32
C GLY A 80 -6.82 -1.06 -18.08
N PRO A 81 -7.21 -1.55 -16.89
CA PRO A 81 -8.61 -1.59 -16.49
C PRO A 81 -9.20 -0.17 -16.43
N GLY A 82 -10.49 -0.04 -16.77
CA GLY A 82 -11.18 1.24 -16.67
C GLY A 82 -11.26 1.74 -15.22
N THR A 83 -11.40 3.05 -15.03
CA THR A 83 -11.39 3.71 -13.70
C THR A 83 -12.38 3.08 -12.72
N GLY A 84 -13.60 2.75 -13.17
CA GLY A 84 -14.60 2.11 -12.31
C GLY A 84 -14.17 0.72 -11.81
N GLN A 85 -13.50 -0.06 -12.65
CA GLN A 85 -12.94 -1.36 -12.27
C GLN A 85 -11.79 -1.19 -11.27
N GLN A 86 -10.90 -0.21 -11.48
CA GLN A 86 -9.81 0.09 -10.55
C GLN A 86 -10.32 0.45 -9.16
N ILE A 87 -11.37 1.28 -9.08
CA ILE A 87 -12.01 1.65 -7.81
C ILE A 87 -12.61 0.44 -7.12
N ALA A 88 -13.40 -0.37 -7.84
CA ALA A 88 -14.07 -1.53 -7.26
C ALA A 88 -13.07 -2.60 -6.79
N VAL A 89 -12.07 -2.91 -7.62
CA VAL A 89 -11.00 -3.86 -7.28
C VAL A 89 -10.15 -3.32 -6.13
N GLY A 90 -9.82 -2.03 -6.15
CA GLY A 90 -9.07 -1.38 -5.07
C GLY A 90 -9.79 -1.49 -3.72
N LEU A 91 -11.09 -1.18 -3.68
CA LEU A 91 -11.88 -1.32 -2.46
C LEU A 91 -11.94 -2.78 -1.97
N LEU A 92 -12.14 -3.72 -2.89
CA LEU A 92 -12.16 -5.15 -2.56
C LEU A 92 -10.83 -5.61 -1.97
N ILE A 93 -9.70 -5.20 -2.56
CA ILE A 93 -8.36 -5.48 -2.04
C ILE A 93 -8.23 -4.97 -0.61
N GLN A 94 -8.68 -3.74 -0.31
CA GLN A 94 -8.58 -3.18 1.03
C GLN A 94 -9.46 -3.91 2.06
N ILE A 95 -10.66 -4.35 1.67
CA ILE A 95 -11.53 -5.16 2.53
C ILE A 95 -10.87 -6.53 2.83
N LEU A 96 -10.29 -7.17 1.83
CA LEU A 96 -9.59 -8.45 1.99
C LEU A 96 -8.34 -8.31 2.87
N ALA A 97 -7.54 -7.25 2.65
CA ALA A 97 -6.38 -6.95 3.50
C ALA A 97 -6.81 -6.70 4.95
N ALA A 98 -7.85 -5.89 5.16
CA ALA A 98 -8.41 -5.61 6.49
C ALA A 98 -8.92 -6.88 7.16
N PHE A 99 -9.52 -7.81 6.42
CA PHE A 99 -9.96 -9.10 6.96
C PHE A 99 -8.81 -9.94 7.51
N VAL A 100 -7.69 -10.01 6.78
CA VAL A 100 -6.48 -10.66 7.26
C VAL A 100 -5.94 -9.96 8.50
N GLY A 101 -5.82 -8.63 8.48
CA GLY A 101 -5.34 -7.83 9.61
C GLY A 101 -6.20 -8.00 10.87
N ILE A 102 -7.52 -7.94 10.75
CA ILE A 102 -8.46 -8.15 11.86
C ILE A 102 -8.34 -9.57 12.40
N THR A 103 -8.21 -10.58 11.54
CA THR A 103 -8.05 -11.97 11.98
C THR A 103 -6.78 -12.14 12.81
N LEU A 104 -5.67 -11.53 12.38
CA LEU A 104 -4.42 -11.51 13.14
C LEU A 104 -4.58 -10.80 14.48
N VAL A 105 -5.15 -9.59 14.51
CA VAL A 105 -5.33 -8.84 15.77
C VAL A 105 -6.32 -9.55 16.70
N ALA A 106 -7.39 -10.15 16.19
CA ALA A 106 -8.36 -10.89 16.98
C ALA A 106 -7.79 -12.20 17.56
N GLY A 107 -6.72 -12.75 16.96
CA GLY A 107 -6.02 -13.93 17.46
C GLY A 107 -5.04 -13.63 18.61
N THR A 108 -4.93 -12.38 19.06
CA THR A 108 -4.02 -11.98 20.14
C THR A 108 -4.78 -11.79 21.47
N PRO A 109 -4.11 -11.91 22.63
CA PRO A 109 -4.77 -11.76 23.93
C PRO A 109 -5.54 -10.46 24.06
N GLU A 110 -6.59 -10.48 24.89
CA GLU A 110 -7.39 -9.31 25.17
C GLU A 110 -6.53 -8.11 25.56
N ALA A 111 -6.95 -6.96 25.06
CA ALA A 111 -6.18 -5.74 25.11
C ALA A 111 -7.13 -4.56 25.16
N GLY A 112 -6.77 -3.54 25.96
CA GLY A 112 -7.45 -2.25 25.92
C GLY A 112 -7.36 -1.59 24.55
N TYR A 113 -8.24 -0.61 24.32
CA TYR A 113 -8.38 0.10 23.03
C TYR A 113 -7.03 0.55 22.43
N ALA A 114 -6.20 1.25 23.22
CA ALA A 114 -4.91 1.77 22.75
C ALA A 114 -3.96 0.67 22.25
N ARG A 115 -3.92 -0.49 22.93
CA ARG A 115 -3.09 -1.62 22.50
C ARG A 115 -3.64 -2.29 21.24
N ARG A 116 -4.95 -2.33 21.05
CA ARG A 116 -5.56 -2.80 19.79
C ARG A 116 -5.20 -1.88 18.63
N VAL A 117 -5.32 -0.56 18.79
CA VAL A 117 -4.88 0.42 17.78
C VAL A 117 -3.38 0.27 17.49
N GLY A 118 -2.55 0.13 18.53
CA GLY A 118 -1.11 -0.09 18.38
C GLY A 118 -0.77 -1.36 17.57
N ARG A 119 -1.56 -2.44 17.69
CA ARG A 119 -1.39 -3.64 16.86
C ARG A 119 -1.67 -3.37 15.39
N PHE A 120 -2.68 -2.55 15.06
CA PHE A 120 -2.91 -2.13 13.67
C PHE A 120 -1.79 -1.22 13.16
N ALA A 121 -1.29 -0.29 13.97
CA ALA A 121 -0.13 0.53 13.60
C ALA A 121 1.11 -0.32 13.29
N LEU A 122 1.37 -1.36 14.11
CA LEU A 122 2.43 -2.33 13.86
C LEU A 122 2.21 -3.13 12.57
N LEU A 123 0.97 -3.52 12.24
CA LEU A 123 0.66 -4.14 10.95
C LEU A 123 1.02 -3.21 9.79
N GLY A 124 0.65 -1.93 9.88
CA GLY A 124 1.03 -0.91 8.89
C GLY A 124 2.53 -0.79 8.71
N LEU A 125 3.31 -0.78 9.80
CA LEU A 125 4.76 -0.78 9.74
C LEU A 125 5.32 -2.05 9.09
N ILE A 126 4.82 -3.24 9.46
CA ILE A 126 5.25 -4.51 8.87
C ILE A 126 5.02 -4.48 7.35
N ILE A 127 3.85 -4.04 6.90
CA ILE A 127 3.51 -3.95 5.48
C ILE A 127 4.39 -2.91 4.79
N GLY A 128 4.56 -1.73 5.38
CA GLY A 128 5.43 -0.67 4.89
C GLY A 128 6.86 -1.15 4.70
N PHE A 129 7.50 -1.70 5.73
CA PHE A 129 8.89 -2.18 5.65
C PHE A 129 9.04 -3.39 4.73
N SER A 130 8.12 -4.35 4.77
CA SER A 130 8.22 -5.55 3.95
C SER A 130 8.03 -5.23 2.46
N SER A 131 7.22 -4.23 2.13
CA SER A 131 7.06 -3.78 0.75
C SER A 131 8.18 -2.83 0.32
N GLN A 132 8.42 -1.75 1.06
CA GLN A 132 9.31 -0.66 0.64
C GLN A 132 10.78 -0.89 1.01
N GLY A 133 11.05 -1.61 2.09
CA GLY A 133 12.42 -1.91 2.50
C GLY A 133 13.17 -2.74 1.46
N PHE A 134 12.47 -3.64 0.76
CA PHE A 134 13.05 -4.38 -0.35
C PHE A 134 13.40 -3.46 -1.53
N TYR A 135 12.48 -2.59 -1.95
CA TYR A 135 12.72 -1.63 -3.03
C TYR A 135 13.83 -0.62 -2.71
N TRP A 136 13.85 -0.12 -1.48
CA TRP A 136 14.88 0.79 -0.99
C TRP A 136 16.27 0.13 -1.03
N ASN A 137 16.41 -1.08 -0.47
CA ASN A 137 17.70 -1.75 -0.35
C ASN A 137 18.20 -2.37 -1.67
N TRP A 138 17.34 -3.11 -2.38
CA TRP A 138 17.76 -3.92 -3.53
C TRP A 138 17.61 -3.20 -4.86
N PHE A 139 16.62 -2.32 -4.99
CA PHE A 139 16.33 -1.62 -6.23
C PHE A 139 16.76 -0.15 -6.22
N GLY A 140 17.33 0.33 -5.11
CA GLY A 140 17.90 1.68 -5.02
C GLY A 140 16.86 2.79 -5.06
N PHE A 141 15.62 2.50 -4.65
CA PHE A 141 14.60 3.53 -4.54
C PHE A 141 15.04 4.61 -3.52
N PRO A 142 14.75 5.90 -3.77
CA PRO A 142 15.11 6.98 -2.85
C PRO A 142 14.58 6.80 -1.43
N SER A 143 15.33 7.29 -0.45
CA SER A 143 14.98 7.12 0.98
C SER A 143 13.72 7.88 1.37
N ASP A 144 13.51 9.05 0.78
CA ASP A 144 12.31 9.86 0.93
C ASP A 144 11.07 9.15 0.36
N TYR A 145 11.16 8.60 -0.85
CA TYR A 145 10.10 7.76 -1.43
C TYR A 145 9.73 6.60 -0.50
N ALA A 146 10.74 5.81 -0.09
CA ALA A 146 10.50 4.66 0.77
C ALA A 146 9.86 5.06 2.11
N MET A 147 10.33 6.17 2.71
CA MET A 147 9.79 6.68 3.97
C MET A 147 8.35 7.14 3.84
N VAL A 148 8.02 7.91 2.79
CA VAL A 148 6.64 8.36 2.53
C VAL A 148 5.71 7.16 2.40
N MET A 149 6.10 6.14 1.64
CA MET A 149 5.27 4.94 1.44
C MET A 149 5.13 4.07 2.70
N ILE A 150 6.16 4.04 3.58
CA ILE A 150 6.06 3.38 4.90
C ILE A 150 5.11 4.15 5.81
N LEU A 151 5.23 5.48 5.83
CA LEU A 151 4.36 6.35 6.63
C LEU A 151 2.90 6.29 6.13
N ASP A 152 2.68 6.21 4.82
CA ASP A 152 1.34 6.03 4.23
C ASP A 152 0.65 4.78 4.81
N ASN A 153 1.36 3.65 4.82
CA ASN A 153 0.86 2.41 5.42
C ASN A 153 0.65 2.54 6.93
N LEU A 154 1.61 3.12 7.66
CA LEU A 154 1.47 3.32 9.11
C LEU A 154 0.21 4.13 9.43
N ILE A 155 -0.02 5.24 8.73
CA ILE A 155 -1.17 6.12 8.97
C ILE A 155 -2.47 5.40 8.62
N GLY A 156 -2.58 4.83 7.41
CA GLY A 156 -3.79 4.14 6.96
C GLY A 156 -4.22 3.03 7.90
N TRP A 157 -3.28 2.18 8.31
CA TRP A 157 -3.57 1.09 9.24
C TRP A 157 -3.87 1.59 10.66
N THR A 158 -3.21 2.66 11.11
CA THR A 158 -3.56 3.30 12.40
C THR A 158 -4.99 3.83 12.39
N LEU A 159 -5.41 4.50 11.30
CA LEU A 159 -6.78 4.99 11.13
C LEU A 159 -7.81 3.85 11.11
N ALA A 160 -7.51 2.76 10.40
CA ALA A 160 -8.35 1.57 10.39
C ALA A 160 -8.49 0.99 11.81
N GLY A 161 -7.38 0.91 12.55
CA GLY A 161 -7.36 0.50 13.95
C GLY A 161 -8.22 1.39 14.85
N LEU A 162 -8.11 2.71 14.71
CA LEU A 162 -8.94 3.67 15.46
C LEU A 162 -10.43 3.44 15.23
N ALA A 163 -10.83 3.15 13.99
CA ALA A 163 -12.22 2.93 13.61
C ALA A 163 -12.80 1.62 14.20
N VAL A 164 -12.02 0.54 14.26
CA VAL A 164 -12.54 -0.79 14.63
C VAL A 164 -12.18 -1.24 16.04
N ALA A 165 -11.15 -0.68 16.67
CA ALA A 165 -10.63 -1.17 17.95
C ALA A 165 -11.65 -1.11 19.10
N GLY A 166 -12.60 -0.17 19.10
CA GLY A 166 -13.66 -0.13 20.11
C GLY A 166 -14.64 -1.29 19.96
N LEU A 167 -14.94 -1.67 18.72
CA LEU A 167 -15.93 -2.67 18.34
C LEU A 167 -15.43 -4.11 18.50
N MET A 168 -14.11 -4.31 18.59
CA MET A 168 -13.48 -5.63 18.75
C MET A 168 -13.62 -6.24 20.16
N GLY A 169 -13.96 -5.44 21.18
CA GLY A 169 -14.05 -5.90 22.58
C GLY A 169 -15.44 -5.88 23.18
N ALA A 170 -16.49 -5.63 22.39
CA ALA A 170 -17.85 -5.43 22.89
C ALA A 170 -18.65 -6.74 23.13
N ASP A 171 -18.01 -7.92 23.02
CA ASP A 171 -18.67 -9.24 23.12
C ASP A 171 -18.41 -9.98 24.43
N ALA A 172 -17.76 -9.37 25.44
CA ALA A 172 -17.77 -9.92 26.80
C ALA A 172 -19.15 -9.65 27.43
N GLY A 173 -20.13 -10.47 27.08
CA GLY A 173 -21.40 -10.55 27.80
C GLY A 173 -21.14 -10.89 29.28
N PRO A 174 -22.04 -10.52 30.20
CA PRO A 174 -21.83 -10.75 31.63
C PRO A 174 -21.58 -12.24 31.87
N GLU A 175 -20.47 -12.56 32.55
CA GLU A 175 -20.26 -13.89 33.12
C GLU A 175 -21.46 -14.17 34.03
N LEU A 176 -22.30 -15.13 33.62
CA LEU A 176 -23.38 -15.61 34.47
C LEU A 176 -22.75 -16.33 35.66
N PRO A 177 -23.24 -16.08 36.89
CA PRO A 177 -22.67 -16.62 38.13
C PRO A 177 -22.77 -18.15 38.24
#